data_AF-A0A3D4MFS2-F1
#
_entry.id   AF-A0A3D4MFS2-F1
#
_cell.length_a   1.000
_cell.length_b   1.000
_cell.length_c   1.000
_cell.angle_alpha   90.00
_cell.angle_beta   90.00
_cell.angle_gamma   90.00
#
_symmetry.space_group_name_H-M   'P 1'
#
loop_
_entity.id
_entity.type
_entity.pdbx_description
1 polymer ?
#
loop_
_entity_poly.entity_id
_entity_poly.type
_entity_poly.pdbx_seq_one_letter_code
_entity_poly.pdbx_strand_id
1 'polypeptide(L)'
;IFFDEPTTGLDPIMADVINDLIIETSKGLGATALSITHDMHSARKIADDIAMIYKGEIIWHGKAADIDHSGNPYVEQFIKGSAEGPIKMEI
;
A
#
# COMPACT_ATOMS: atom_id res chain seq x y z
N ILE A 1 -14.71 4.19 -3.97
CA ILE A 1 -13.88 4.55 -5.14
C ILE A 1 -12.76 3.54 -5.24
N PHE A 2 -12.48 3.03 -6.43
CA PHE A 2 -11.43 2.02 -6.63
C PHE A 2 -10.29 2.63 -7.44
N PHE A 3 -9.06 2.49 -6.94
CA PHE A 3 -7.84 2.93 -7.60
C PHE A 3 -6.93 1.72 -7.79
N ASP A 4 -6.55 1.43 -9.03
CA ASP A 4 -5.58 0.38 -9.36
C ASP A 4 -4.28 1.04 -9.79
N GLU A 5 -3.26 0.94 -8.94
CA GLU A 5 -1.93 1.54 -9.13
C GLU A 5 -1.94 3.02 -9.56
N PRO A 6 -2.58 3.93 -8.78
CA PRO A 6 -2.86 5.31 -9.23
C PRO A 6 -1.61 6.17 -9.47
N THR A 7 -0.45 5.77 -8.94
CA THR A 7 0.80 6.53 -8.99
C THR A 7 1.88 5.87 -9.84
N THR A 8 1.58 4.72 -10.49
CA THR A 8 2.57 4.00 -11.31
C THR A 8 3.06 4.85 -12.49
N GLY A 9 4.38 4.90 -12.68
CA GLY A 9 5.03 5.64 -13.76
C GLY A 9 5.15 7.15 -13.54
N LEU A 10 4.65 7.68 -12.42
CA LEU A 10 4.86 9.07 -12.02
C LEU A 10 6.18 9.24 -11.28
N ASP A 11 6.77 10.43 -11.40
CA ASP A 11 7.85 10.82 -10.51
C ASP A 11 7.34 11.04 -9.08
N PRO A 12 8.21 10.99 -8.05
CA PRO A 12 7.79 11.07 -6.66
C PRO A 12 7.00 12.34 -6.30
N ILE A 13 7.24 13.48 -6.97
CA ILE A 13 6.54 14.73 -6.67
C ILE A 13 5.11 14.64 -7.19
N MET A 14 4.94 14.21 -8.45
CA MET A 14 3.61 14.06 -9.04
C MET A 14 2.80 12.96 -8.36
N ALA A 15 3.42 11.85 -7.95
CA ALA A 15 2.77 10.82 -7.17
C ALA A 15 2.21 11.37 -5.84
N ASP A 16 2.97 12.22 -5.16
CA ASP A 16 2.55 12.84 -3.90
C ASP A 16 1.32 13.75 -4.06
N VAL A 17 1.28 14.52 -5.15
CA VAL A 17 0.11 15.36 -5.52
C VAL A 17 -1.12 14.51 -5.81
N ILE A 18 -0.97 13.40 -6.55
CA ILE A 18 -2.08 12.48 -6.82
C ILE A 18 -2.59 11.86 -5.52
N ASN A 19 -1.71 11.49 -4.60
CA ASN A 19 -2.09 10.95 -3.29
C ASN A 19 -2.94 11.97 -2.48
N ASP A 20 -2.55 13.25 -2.47
CA ASP A 20 -3.34 14.30 -1.80
C ASP A 20 -4.72 14.46 -2.43
N LEU A 21 -4.79 14.45 -3.76
CA LEU A 21 -6.06 14.54 -4.48
C LEU A 21 -7.00 13.36 -4.15
N ILE A 22 -6.46 12.15 -4.02
CA ILE A 22 -7.22 10.96 -3.61
C ILE A 22 -7.81 11.17 -2.21
N ILE A 23 -6.99 11.64 -1.26
CA ILE A 23 -7.41 11.87 0.13
C ILE A 23 -8.51 12.92 0.20
N GLU A 24 -8.30 14.07 -0.44
CA GLU A 24 -9.26 15.18 -0.46
C GLU A 24 -10.58 14.78 -1.10
N THR A 25 -10.52 14.09 -2.24
CA THR A 25 -11.72 13.63 -2.97
C THR A 25 -12.51 12.61 -2.16
N SER A 26 -11.82 11.62 -1.58
CA SER A 26 -12.43 10.58 -0.76
C SER A 26 -13.16 11.17 0.45
N LYS A 27 -12.47 12.07 1.19
CA LYS A 27 -13.04 12.75 2.37
C LYS A 27 -14.15 13.71 2.00
N GLY A 28 -13.99 14.50 0.94
CA GLY A 28 -14.99 15.46 0.48
C GLY A 28 -16.30 14.80 0.04
N LEU A 29 -16.22 13.59 -0.52
CA LEU A 29 -17.40 12.80 -0.91
C LEU A 29 -17.96 11.95 0.24
N GLY A 30 -17.25 11.82 1.37
CA GLY A 30 -17.61 10.88 2.43
C GLY A 30 -17.62 9.43 1.96
N ALA A 31 -16.81 9.11 0.94
CA ALA A 31 -16.82 7.80 0.29
C ALA A 31 -15.70 6.90 0.84
N THR A 32 -15.94 5.59 0.87
CA THR A 32 -14.86 4.62 1.08
C THR A 32 -14.02 4.51 -0.20
N ALA A 33 -12.71 4.65 -0.08
CA ALA A 33 -11.76 4.40 -1.15
C ALA A 33 -10.98 3.10 -0.89
N LEU A 34 -10.72 2.34 -1.95
CA LEU A 34 -9.82 1.19 -1.96
C LEU A 34 -8.76 1.44 -3.02
N SER A 35 -7.48 1.38 -2.62
CA SER A 35 -6.35 1.54 -3.54
C SER A 35 -5.48 0.30 -3.50
N ILE A 36 -5.09 -0.17 -4.69
CA ILE A 36 -4.10 -1.23 -4.89
C ILE A 36 -2.80 -0.53 -5.29
N THR A 37 -1.71 -0.85 -4.60
CA THR A 37 -0.40 -0.32 -4.93
C THR A 37 0.70 -1.20 -4.34
N HIS A 38 1.86 -1.21 -4.99
CA HIS A 38 3.10 -1.77 -4.45
C HIS A 38 4.01 -0.69 -3.84
N ASP A 39 3.64 0.59 -3.97
CA ASP A 39 4.39 1.71 -3.39
C ASP A 39 3.97 1.96 -1.93
N MET A 40 4.90 1.64 -1.02
CA MET A 40 4.70 1.82 0.41
C MET A 40 4.67 3.28 0.87
N HIS A 41 5.15 4.24 0.06
CA HIS A 41 4.97 5.66 0.35
C HIS A 41 3.51 6.06 0.15
N SER A 42 2.96 5.77 -1.03
CA SER A 42 1.55 6.01 -1.34
C SER A 42 0.62 5.27 -0.37
N ALA A 43 0.87 3.97 -0.13
CA ALA A 43 0.04 3.16 0.79
C ALA A 43 -0.04 3.77 2.20
N ARG A 44 1.08 4.22 2.76
CA ARG A 44 1.09 4.87 4.10
C ARG A 44 0.41 6.24 4.10
N LYS A 45 0.50 6.99 3.01
CA LYS A 45 -0.08 8.33 2.91
C LYS A 45 -1.61 8.29 2.80
N ILE A 46 -2.13 7.40 1.96
CA ILE A 46 -3.56 7.39 1.60
C ILE A 46 -4.43 6.49 2.48
N ALA A 47 -3.87 5.44 3.08
CA ALA A 47 -4.66 4.38 3.70
C ALA A 47 -4.84 4.58 5.21
N ASP A 48 -6.05 4.31 5.70
CA ASP A 48 -6.33 4.14 7.13
C ASP A 48 -6.03 2.70 7.59
N ASP A 49 -6.38 1.72 6.76
CA ASP A 49 -6.18 0.28 6.95
C ASP A 49 -5.49 -0.31 5.71
N ILE A 50 -4.58 -1.26 5.91
CA ILE A 50 -3.82 -1.92 4.85
C ILE A 50 -3.99 -3.43 4.96
N ALA A 51 -4.11 -4.10 3.81
CA ALA A 51 -4.06 -5.55 3.70
C ALA A 51 -2.98 -5.97 2.70
N MET A 52 -2.18 -6.97 3.05
CA MET A 52 -1.19 -7.55 2.16
C MET A 52 -1.69 -8.86 1.59
N ILE A 53 -1.65 -8.98 0.26
CA ILE A 53 -2.01 -10.20 -0.46
C ILE A 53 -0.74 -10.92 -0.91
N TYR A 54 -0.67 -12.21 -0.65
CA TYR A 54 0.38 -13.09 -1.18
C TYR A 54 -0.23 -14.43 -1.59
N LYS A 55 0.08 -14.88 -2.81
CA LYS A 55 -0.48 -16.12 -3.41
C LYS A 55 -2.01 -16.23 -3.35
N GLY A 56 -2.70 -15.11 -3.52
CA GLY A 56 -4.17 -15.05 -3.54
C GLY A 56 -4.83 -15.01 -2.16
N GLU A 57 -4.05 -14.98 -1.07
CA GLU A 57 -4.55 -14.90 0.30
C GLU A 57 -4.14 -13.59 0.96
N ILE A 58 -5.02 -13.06 1.83
CA ILE A 58 -4.68 -11.94 2.71
C ILE A 58 -3.85 -12.52 3.86
N ILE A 59 -2.54 -12.28 3.82
CA ILE A 59 -1.60 -12.78 4.81
C ILE A 59 -1.44 -11.83 6.00
N TRP A 60 -1.91 -10.58 5.86
CA TRP A 60 -1.92 -9.59 6.94
C TRP A 60 -2.98 -8.53 6.66
N HIS A 61 -3.65 -8.06 7.72
CA HIS A 61 -4.39 -6.80 7.71
C HIS A 61 -4.12 -6.04 9.01
N GLY A 62 -4.16 -4.72 8.95
CA GLY A 62 -4.07 -3.87 10.14
C GLY A 62 -4.20 -2.40 9.80
N LYS A 63 -4.09 -1.55 10.83
CA LYS A 63 -3.99 -0.10 10.61
C LYS A 63 -2.72 0.20 9.83
N ALA A 64 -2.76 1.24 8.99
CA ALA A 64 -1.57 1.68 8.27
C ALA A 64 -0.40 2.02 9.22
N ALA A 65 -0.71 2.50 10.43
CA ALA A 65 0.29 2.78 11.47
C ALA A 65 1.01 1.53 12.02
N ASP A 66 0.39 0.36 11.92
CA ASP A 66 0.91 -0.89 12.49
C ASP A 66 1.78 -1.66 11.50
N ILE A 67 1.85 -1.23 10.23
CA ILE A 67 2.50 -1.98 9.15
C ILE A 67 3.99 -2.26 9.41
N ASP A 68 4.70 -1.27 9.97
CA ASP A 68 6.13 -1.39 10.30
C ASP A 68 6.39 -2.30 11.50
N HIS A 69 5.35 -2.58 12.31
CA HIS A 69 5.37 -3.49 13.45
C HIS A 69 4.41 -4.66 13.27
N SER A 70 4.17 -5.06 12.01
CA SER A 70 3.19 -6.09 11.64
C SER A 70 3.45 -7.46 12.29
N GLY A 71 4.68 -7.74 12.71
CA GLY A 71 5.12 -9.04 13.23
C GLY A 71 5.05 -10.15 12.18
N ASN A 72 4.83 -9.80 10.91
CA ASN A 72 4.71 -10.74 9.82
C ASN A 72 5.96 -10.66 8.92
N PRO A 73 6.75 -11.75 8.81
CA PRO A 73 8.01 -11.72 8.07
C PRO A 73 7.84 -11.46 6.57
N TYR A 74 6.68 -11.76 5.98
CA TYR A 74 6.38 -11.43 4.58
C TYR A 74 6.15 -9.93 4.39
N VAL A 75 5.39 -9.32 5.30
CA VAL A 75 5.12 -7.88 5.31
C VAL A 75 6.42 -7.11 5.54
N GLU A 76 7.21 -7.53 6.53
CA GLU A 76 8.51 -6.93 6.79
C GLU A 76 9.47 -7.03 5.61
N GLN A 77 9.54 -8.20 4.95
CA GLN A 77 10.39 -8.37 3.77
C GLN A 77 9.97 -7.40 2.65
N PHE A 78 8.66 -7.30 2.39
CA PHE A 78 8.11 -6.43 1.35
C PHE A 78 8.40 -4.95 1.64
N ILE A 79 8.12 -4.48 2.85
CA ILE A 79 8.37 -3.10 3.26
C ILE A 79 9.85 -2.73 3.18
N LYS A 80 10.74 -3.65 3.60
CA LYS A 80 12.19 -3.44 3.59
C LYS A 80 12.79 -3.56 2.18
N GLY A 81 12.03 -4.05 1.20
CA GLY A 81 12.55 -4.35 -0.15
C GLY A 81 13.67 -5.40 -0.12
N SER A 82 13.63 -6.32 0.84
CA SER A 82 14.70 -7.31 1.05
C SER A 82 14.63 -8.45 0.04
N ALA A 83 15.77 -8.79 -0.55
CA ALA A 83 15.92 -9.98 -1.40
C ALA A 83 15.85 -11.28 -0.59
N GLU A 84 16.18 -11.23 0.71
CA GLU A 84 16.09 -12.36 1.62
C GLU A 84 14.80 -12.32 2.43
N GLY A 85 14.12 -13.47 2.50
CA GLY A 85 12.93 -13.67 3.32
C GLY A 85 12.02 -14.78 2.78
N PRO A 86 10.80 -14.92 3.33
CA PRO A 86 9.88 -15.99 2.95
C PRO A 86 9.25 -15.82 1.56
N ILE A 87 9.21 -14.60 1.00
CA ILE A 87 8.83 -14.34 -0.40
C ILE A 87 10.00 -14.78 -1.27
N LYS A 88 9.80 -15.88 -2.00
CA LYS A 88 10.73 -16.36 -3.02
C LYS A 88 10.24 -15.90 -4.39
N MET A 89 11.12 -15.25 -5.14
CA MET A 89 10.88 -15.02 -6.57
C MET A 89 11.09 -16.34 -7.31
N GLU A 90 10.05 -16.80 -8.00
CA GLU A 90 10.21 -17.86 -9.00
C GLU A 90 10.80 -17.18 -10.24
N ILE A 91 12.12 -17.35 -10.42
CA ILE A 91 12.86 -16.88 -11.60
C ILE A 91 12.77 -17.93 -12.70
#